data_AF-A0A923VPU3-F1
#
_entry.id   AF-A0A923VPU3-F1
#
_cell.length_a   1.000
_cell.length_b   1.000
_cell.length_c   1.000
_cell.angle_alpha   90.00
_cell.angle_beta   90.00
_cell.angle_gamma   90.00
#
_symmetry.space_group_name_H-M   'P 1'
#
loop_
_entity.id
_entity.type
_entity.pdbx_description
1 polymer ?
#
loop_
_entity_poly.entity_id
_entity_poly.type
_entity_poly.pdbx_seq_one_letter_code
_entity_poly.pdbx_strand_id
1 'polypeptide(L)'
;MTTLTRLHTRRLRDVYRSAGWPFLDAVEVDLLAAGLLERRMLGGRAGQETLRLTDAGLKVLSDSLQRNRAALNTHEALVERTAQEMARAGRIVWRGLSLRARVDEQWMVARPDVFSVRHTTVEAYLYPIVHEIKVSRADLLGELRRPHKGQAYRQMAGECWYVPAQRARP
;
A
#
# COMPACT_ATOMS: atom_id res chain seq x y z
N MET A 1 26.64 -4.83 -7.20
CA MET A 1 25.86 -4.27 -6.07
C MET A 1 24.45 -4.83 -6.14
N THR A 2 24.01 -5.60 -5.15
CA THR A 2 22.65 -6.16 -5.13
C THR A 2 21.62 -5.03 -5.00
N THR A 3 20.60 -5.04 -5.86
CA THR A 3 19.50 -4.05 -5.79
C THR A 3 18.49 -4.48 -4.72
N LEU A 4 18.38 -3.69 -3.64
CA LEU A 4 17.46 -3.98 -2.54
C LEU A 4 16.00 -3.78 -2.98
N THR A 5 15.17 -4.78 -2.72
CA THR A 5 13.73 -4.79 -3.04
C THR A 5 12.86 -4.69 -1.79
N ARG A 6 11.53 -4.58 -1.95
CA ARG A 6 10.58 -4.61 -0.81
C ARG A 6 10.69 -5.90 0.02
N LEU A 7 11.10 -7.01 -0.61
CA LEU A 7 11.31 -8.28 0.07
C LEU A 7 12.46 -8.19 1.09
N HIS A 8 13.55 -7.53 0.71
CA HIS A 8 14.70 -7.29 1.60
C HIS A 8 14.29 -6.45 2.82
N THR A 9 13.54 -5.36 2.61
CA THR A 9 13.07 -4.54 3.74
C THR A 9 12.06 -5.26 4.63
N ARG A 10 11.24 -6.16 4.06
CA ARG A 10 10.37 -7.04 4.85
C ARG A 10 11.22 -7.99 5.71
N ARG A 11 12.24 -8.63 5.12
CA ARG A 11 13.14 -9.53 5.84
C ARG A 11 13.89 -8.82 6.97
N LEU A 12 14.38 -7.59 6.77
CA LEU A 12 14.97 -6.78 7.85
C LEU A 12 13.98 -6.56 9.02
N ARG A 13 12.71 -6.30 8.72
CA ARG A 13 11.67 -6.14 9.76
C ARG A 13 11.39 -7.45 10.50
N ASP A 14 11.35 -8.56 9.77
CA ASP A 14 11.10 -9.88 10.35
C ASP A 14 12.24 -10.27 11.30
N VAL A 15 13.50 -10.07 10.90
CA VAL A 15 14.67 -10.28 11.76
C VAL A 15 14.61 -9.37 12.99
N TYR A 16 14.37 -8.05 12.81
CA TYR A 16 14.30 -7.08 13.91
C TYR A 16 13.22 -7.41 14.96
N ARG A 17 12.09 -8.00 14.52
CA ARG A 17 10.98 -8.39 15.42
C ARG A 17 11.17 -9.76 16.07
N SER A 18 12.10 -10.55 15.56
CA SER A 18 12.36 -11.91 16.03
C SER A 18 13.59 -11.93 16.96
N ALA A 19 13.91 -13.09 17.51
CA ALA A 19 15.17 -13.32 18.22
C ALA A 19 16.40 -13.42 17.29
N GLY A 20 16.25 -13.11 16.00
CA GLY A 20 17.34 -13.15 15.02
C GLY A 20 17.58 -14.55 14.42
N TRP A 21 16.57 -15.40 14.34
CA TRP A 21 16.77 -16.74 13.76
C TRP A 21 17.11 -16.66 12.26
N PRO A 22 18.17 -17.35 11.79
CA PRO A 22 18.51 -17.39 10.37
C PRO A 22 17.40 -18.03 9.53
N PHE A 23 17.14 -17.44 8.36
CA PHE A 23 16.25 -17.98 7.34
C PHE A 23 17.02 -18.80 6.30
N LEU A 24 18.34 -18.59 6.17
CA LEU A 24 19.23 -19.31 5.26
C LEU A 24 18.74 -19.29 3.79
N ASP A 25 18.18 -18.16 3.36
CA ASP A 25 17.69 -17.95 2.00
C ASP A 25 18.56 -16.95 1.22
N ALA A 26 18.30 -16.82 -0.08
CA ALA A 26 19.06 -15.90 -0.94
C ALA A 26 18.92 -14.42 -0.50
N VAL A 27 17.77 -14.04 0.07
CA VAL A 27 17.53 -12.67 0.54
C VAL A 27 18.41 -12.35 1.76
N GLU A 28 18.59 -13.31 2.66
CA GLU A 28 19.52 -13.19 3.78
C GLU A 28 20.96 -13.04 3.31
N VAL A 29 21.39 -13.85 2.33
CA VAL A 29 22.73 -13.74 1.74
C VAL A 29 22.95 -12.33 1.17
N ASP A 30 21.98 -11.81 0.43
CA ASP A 30 22.03 -10.45 -0.12
C ASP A 30 22.11 -9.38 0.98
N LEU A 31 21.36 -9.53 2.07
CA LEU A 31 21.36 -8.59 3.19
C LEU A 31 22.68 -8.61 3.99
N LEU A 32 23.28 -9.78 4.15
CA LEU A 32 24.59 -9.95 4.79
C LEU A 32 25.71 -9.38 3.90
N ALA A 33 25.69 -9.69 2.60
CA ALA A 33 26.66 -9.17 1.64
C ALA A 33 26.57 -7.64 1.51
N ALA A 34 25.37 -7.06 1.67
CA ALA A 34 25.15 -5.62 1.72
C ALA A 34 25.50 -4.98 3.08
N GLY A 35 25.93 -5.75 4.08
CA GLY A 35 26.26 -5.26 5.42
C GLY A 35 25.07 -4.72 6.21
N LEU A 36 23.84 -5.10 5.84
CA LEU A 36 22.60 -4.69 6.52
C LEU A 36 22.23 -5.64 7.67
N LEU A 37 22.71 -6.87 7.59
CA LEU A 37 22.67 -7.85 8.67
C LEU A 37 24.10 -8.22 9.06
N GLU A 38 24.26 -8.68 10.30
CA GLU A 38 25.47 -9.30 10.80
C GLU A 38 25.13 -10.61 11.52
N ARG A 39 26.05 -11.58 11.43
CA ARG A 39 25.97 -12.84 12.17
C ARG A 39 26.55 -12.65 13.57
N ARG A 40 25.82 -13.10 14.58
CA ARG A 40 26.19 -13.04 15.99
C ARG A 40 26.09 -14.42 16.63
N MET A 41 27.19 -14.86 17.21
CA MET A 41 27.22 -16.09 18.00
C MET A 41 26.69 -15.82 19.40
N LEU A 42 25.68 -16.58 19.84
CA LEU A 42 25.26 -16.60 21.24
C LEU A 42 26.22 -17.50 22.03
N GLY A 43 26.77 -16.93 23.11
CA GLY A 43 27.63 -17.66 24.05
C GLY A 43 26.84 -18.71 24.82
N GLY A 44 26.74 -19.91 24.26
CA GLY A 44 26.14 -21.09 24.87
C GLY A 44 26.79 -22.37 24.34
N ARG A 45 26.51 -23.52 24.98
CA ARG A 45 27.23 -24.81 24.77
C ARG A 45 27.30 -25.33 23.32
N ALA A 46 26.52 -24.80 22.39
CA ALA A 46 26.51 -25.21 20.98
C ALA A 46 26.69 -24.07 19.95
N GLY A 47 27.08 -22.85 20.38
CA GLY A 47 27.38 -21.74 19.45
C GLY A 47 26.25 -21.45 18.46
N GLN A 48 25.07 -21.11 18.96
CA GLN A 48 23.94 -20.78 18.09
C GLN A 48 24.19 -19.44 17.38
N GLU A 49 24.09 -19.47 16.06
CA GLU A 49 24.19 -18.28 15.22
C GLU A 49 22.84 -17.59 15.09
N THR A 50 22.84 -16.28 15.35
CA THR A 50 21.70 -15.40 15.14
C THR A 50 22.07 -14.24 14.24
N LEU A 51 21.07 -13.61 13.66
CA LEU A 51 21.20 -12.43 12.82
C LEU A 51 20.74 -11.20 13.59
N ARG A 52 21.52 -10.14 13.47
CA ARG A 52 21.16 -8.82 13.97
C ARG A 52 21.23 -7.81 12.84
N LEU A 53 20.39 -6.79 12.92
CA LEU A 53 20.52 -5.63 12.04
C LEU A 53 21.75 -4.83 12.47
N THR A 54 22.60 -4.48 11.51
CA THR A 54 23.63 -3.46 11.70
C THR A 54 22.98 -2.08 11.78
N ASP A 55 23.73 -1.05 12.15
CA ASP A 55 23.23 0.34 12.12
C ASP A 55 22.79 0.76 10.71
N ALA A 56 23.49 0.29 9.68
CA ALA A 56 23.10 0.50 8.29
C ALA A 56 21.76 -0.21 7.97
N GLY A 57 21.59 -1.45 8.42
CA GLY A 57 20.33 -2.18 8.32
C GLY A 57 19.17 -1.49 9.04
N LEU A 58 19.42 -0.99 10.24
CA LEU A 58 18.44 -0.26 11.04
C LEU A 58 18.04 1.06 10.35
N LYS A 59 19.00 1.77 9.77
CA LYS A 59 18.75 2.98 8.98
C LYS A 59 17.87 2.69 7.76
N VAL A 60 18.19 1.65 6.99
CA VAL A 60 17.37 1.23 5.83
C VAL A 60 15.94 0.87 6.26
N LEU A 61 15.78 0.17 7.38
CA LEU A 61 14.48 -0.18 7.94
C LEU A 61 13.70 1.08 8.35
N SER A 62 14.34 2.01 9.06
CA SER A 62 13.75 3.28 9.48
C SER A 62 13.30 4.12 8.28
N ASP A 63 14.18 4.33 7.30
CA ASP A 63 13.89 5.11 6.09
C ASP A 63 12.73 4.48 5.29
N SER A 64 12.60 3.14 5.29
CA SER A 64 11.43 2.48 4.70
C SER A 64 10.14 2.72 5.49
N LEU A 65 10.19 2.69 6.82
CA LEU A 65 9.02 2.98 7.65
C LEU A 65 8.56 4.42 7.49
N GLN A 66 9.48 5.38 7.45
CA GLN A 66 9.19 6.79 7.21
C GLN A 66 8.55 7.00 5.83
N ARG A 67 9.11 6.41 4.77
CA ARG A 67 8.50 6.47 3.42
C ARG A 67 7.10 5.88 3.39
N ASN A 68 6.86 4.75 4.06
CA ASN A 68 5.52 4.17 4.12
C ASN A 68 4.53 5.08 4.87
N ARG A 69 4.93 5.69 5.99
CA ARG A 69 4.10 6.67 6.71
C ARG A 69 3.81 7.91 5.86
N ALA A 70 4.82 8.45 5.20
CA ALA A 70 4.66 9.61 4.31
C ALA A 70 3.72 9.30 3.13
N ALA A 71 3.83 8.12 2.54
CA ALA A 71 2.93 7.67 1.48
C ALA A 71 1.48 7.54 1.97
N LEU A 72 1.26 6.98 3.17
CA LEU A 72 -0.06 6.91 3.80
C LEU A 72 -0.63 8.32 4.07
N ASN A 73 0.17 9.22 4.63
CA ASN A 73 -0.25 10.60 4.85
C ASN A 73 -0.60 11.32 3.54
N THR A 74 0.19 11.09 2.48
CA THR A 74 -0.08 11.65 1.14
C THR A 74 -1.38 11.08 0.56
N HIS A 75 -1.62 9.78 0.74
CA HIS A 75 -2.83 9.12 0.30
C HIS A 75 -4.05 9.72 1.00
N GLU A 76 -4.07 9.72 2.33
CA GLU A 76 -5.17 10.29 3.12
C GLU A 76 -5.43 11.77 2.79
N ALA A 77 -4.38 12.57 2.60
CA ALA A 77 -4.53 13.97 2.20
C ALA A 77 -5.18 14.13 0.83
N LEU A 78 -4.88 13.23 -0.12
CA LEU A 78 -5.46 13.25 -1.46
C LEU A 78 -6.89 12.68 -1.50
N VAL A 79 -7.19 11.68 -0.65
CA VAL A 79 -8.56 11.22 -0.40
C VAL A 79 -9.42 12.38 0.09
N GLU A 80 -8.96 13.08 1.13
CA GLU A 80 -9.66 14.22 1.72
C GLU A 80 -9.89 15.32 0.67
N ARG A 81 -8.85 15.72 -0.06
CA ARG A 81 -8.96 16.74 -1.11
C ARG A 81 -9.99 16.34 -2.19
N THR A 82 -9.91 15.10 -2.68
CA THR A 82 -10.84 14.60 -3.70
C THR A 82 -12.27 14.58 -3.19
N ALA A 83 -12.47 14.18 -1.94
CA ALA A 83 -13.77 14.19 -1.30
C ALA A 83 -14.34 15.62 -1.17
N GLN A 84 -13.50 16.59 -0.79
CA GLN A 84 -13.88 18.01 -0.73
C GLN A 84 -14.27 18.57 -2.11
N GLU A 85 -13.54 18.24 -3.17
CA GLU A 85 -13.89 18.66 -4.54
C GLU A 85 -15.24 18.08 -4.98
N MET A 86 -15.52 16.81 -4.69
CA MET A 86 -16.83 16.21 -4.98
C MET A 86 -17.96 16.84 -4.18
N ALA A 87 -17.73 17.15 -2.90
CA ALA A 87 -18.71 17.84 -2.07
C ALA A 87 -18.99 19.26 -2.59
N ARG A 88 -17.95 20.02 -3.00
CA ARG A 88 -18.10 21.34 -3.65
C ARG A 88 -18.88 21.25 -4.97
N ALA A 89 -18.76 20.14 -5.69
CA ALA A 89 -19.56 19.84 -6.88
C ALA A 89 -21.01 19.42 -6.56
N GLY A 90 -21.47 19.55 -5.31
CA GLY A 90 -22.86 19.29 -4.90
C GLY A 90 -23.20 17.81 -4.73
N ARG A 91 -22.20 16.95 -4.54
CA ARG A 91 -22.39 15.50 -4.35
C ARG A 91 -22.40 15.13 -2.87
N ILE A 92 -23.09 14.05 -2.53
CA ILE A 92 -22.92 13.39 -1.23
C ILE A 92 -21.73 12.45 -1.35
N VAL A 93 -20.81 12.51 -0.39
CA VAL A 93 -19.49 11.87 -0.47
C VAL A 93 -19.21 11.02 0.76
N TRP A 94 -18.64 9.84 0.54
CA TRP A 94 -18.14 8.96 1.59
C TRP A 94 -16.68 8.58 1.32
N ARG A 95 -15.94 8.41 2.41
CA ARG A 95 -14.58 7.86 2.43
C ARG A 95 -14.60 6.50 3.12
N GLY A 96 -13.87 5.52 2.60
CA GLY A 96 -13.76 4.19 3.21
C GLY A 96 -15.08 3.41 3.28
N LEU A 97 -16.06 3.74 2.43
CA LEU A 97 -17.34 3.04 2.35
C LEU A 97 -17.13 1.65 1.75
N SER A 98 -17.54 0.61 2.48
CA SER A 98 -17.47 -0.76 1.98
C SER A 98 -18.78 -1.12 1.28
N LEU A 99 -18.69 -1.48 0.01
CA LEU A 99 -19.83 -1.84 -0.84
C LEU A 99 -19.66 -3.27 -1.36
N ARG A 100 -20.79 -3.92 -1.64
CA ARG A 100 -20.80 -5.22 -2.32
C ARG A 100 -21.01 -4.99 -3.81
N ALA A 101 -20.11 -5.56 -4.61
CA ALA A 101 -20.21 -5.59 -6.06
C ALA A 101 -20.31 -7.04 -6.54
N ARG A 102 -21.08 -7.27 -7.59
CA ARG A 102 -21.18 -8.58 -8.24
C ARG A 102 -20.26 -8.62 -9.46
N VAL A 103 -19.13 -9.33 -9.34
CA VAL A 103 -18.11 -9.46 -10.39
C VAL A 103 -18.02 -10.93 -10.77
N ASP A 104 -18.12 -11.24 -12.07
CA ASP A 104 -18.10 -12.62 -12.57
C ASP A 104 -19.02 -13.56 -11.77
N GLU A 105 -20.25 -13.08 -11.51
CA GLU A 105 -21.30 -13.73 -10.71
C GLU A 105 -21.02 -13.89 -9.21
N GLN A 106 -19.82 -13.53 -8.74
CA GLN A 106 -19.43 -13.61 -7.34
C GLN A 106 -19.61 -12.27 -6.61
N TRP A 107 -20.13 -12.33 -5.39
CA TRP A 107 -20.21 -11.17 -4.52
C TRP A 107 -18.85 -10.88 -3.89
N MET A 108 -18.33 -9.70 -4.14
CA MET A 108 -17.06 -9.21 -3.59
C MET A 108 -17.30 -7.94 -2.79
N VAL A 109 -16.61 -7.79 -1.66
CA VAL A 109 -16.56 -6.51 -0.95
C VAL A 109 -15.46 -5.66 -1.58
N ALA A 110 -15.82 -4.44 -1.95
CA ALA A 110 -14.91 -3.43 -2.47
C ALA A 110 -15.06 -2.14 -1.66
N ARG A 111 -13.95 -1.45 -1.44
CA ARG A 111 -13.89 -0.24 -0.62
C ARG A 111 -13.17 0.85 -1.40
N PRO A 112 -13.87 1.61 -2.25
CA PRO A 112 -13.27 2.73 -2.96
C PRO A 112 -12.76 3.77 -1.96
N ASP A 113 -11.70 4.48 -2.35
CA ASP A 113 -11.13 5.54 -1.52
C ASP A 113 -12.12 6.70 -1.32
N VAL A 114 -12.76 7.14 -2.41
CA VAL A 114 -13.86 8.11 -2.39
C VAL A 114 -15.02 7.60 -3.25
N PHE A 115 -16.20 7.52 -2.65
CA PHE A 115 -17.46 7.20 -3.33
C PHE A 115 -18.39 8.40 -3.23
N SER A 116 -19.07 8.75 -4.33
CA SER A 116 -20.01 9.88 -4.30
C SER A 116 -21.21 9.67 -5.20
N VAL A 117 -22.35 10.24 -4.80
CA VAL A 117 -23.60 10.26 -5.57
C VAL A 117 -24.10 11.70 -5.69
N ARG A 118 -24.91 12.00 -6.71
CA ARG A 118 -25.60 13.29 -6.80
C ARG A 118 -26.55 13.46 -5.62
N HIS A 119 -26.67 14.68 -5.12
CA HIS A 119 -27.64 15.00 -4.09
C HIS A 119 -29.04 15.07 -4.72
N THR A 120 -29.77 13.96 -4.66
CA THR A 120 -31.10 13.82 -5.26
C THR A 120 -31.95 12.83 -4.45
N THR A 121 -33.26 12.99 -4.51
CA THR A 121 -34.23 12.03 -3.97
C THR A 121 -34.70 11.01 -5.01
N VAL A 122 -34.34 11.20 -6.28
CA VAL A 122 -34.70 10.28 -7.37
C VAL A 122 -33.56 9.29 -7.60
N GLU A 123 -33.82 8.02 -7.29
CA GLU A 123 -32.82 6.94 -7.38
C GLU A 123 -32.11 6.89 -8.74
N ALA A 124 -32.87 6.97 -9.83
CA ALA A 124 -32.34 6.91 -11.19
C ALA A 124 -31.30 8.01 -11.51
N TYR A 125 -31.28 9.10 -10.73
CA TYR A 125 -30.37 10.22 -10.92
C TYR A 125 -29.17 10.21 -9.97
N LEU A 126 -29.02 9.20 -9.11
CA LEU A 126 -27.92 9.11 -8.14
C LEU A 126 -26.54 9.18 -8.81
N TYR A 127 -26.42 8.60 -10.00
CA TYR A 127 -25.20 8.63 -10.82
C TYR A 127 -23.91 8.42 -10.00
N PRO A 128 -23.65 7.23 -9.43
CA PRO A 128 -22.53 7.02 -8.54
C PRO A 128 -21.18 7.13 -9.26
N ILE A 129 -20.18 7.66 -8.57
CA ILE A 129 -18.80 7.83 -9.07
C ILE A 129 -17.81 7.33 -8.01
N VAL A 130 -16.82 6.56 -8.46
CA VAL A 130 -15.66 6.14 -7.67
C VAL A 130 -14.44 6.98 -8.06
N HIS A 131 -13.70 7.45 -7.06
CA HIS A 131 -12.33 7.93 -7.24
C HIS A 131 -11.40 7.06 -6.40
N GLU A 132 -10.43 6.44 -7.07
CA GLU A 132 -9.41 5.60 -6.48
C GLU A 132 -8.06 6.34 -6.52
N ILE A 133 -7.49 6.57 -5.34
CA ILE A 133 -6.30 7.38 -5.14
C ILE A 133 -5.04 6.55 -5.38
N LYS A 134 -4.07 7.12 -6.11
CA LYS A 134 -2.79 6.48 -6.41
C LYS A 134 -1.62 7.42 -6.14
N VAL A 135 -0.87 7.14 -5.08
CA VAL A 135 0.27 7.98 -4.65
C VAL A 135 1.58 7.63 -5.34
N SER A 136 1.61 6.57 -6.16
CA SER A 136 2.80 6.22 -6.95
C SER A 136 2.44 5.53 -8.26
N ARG A 137 3.35 5.59 -9.24
CA ARG A 137 3.22 4.85 -10.51
C ARG A 137 3.14 3.34 -10.28
N ALA A 138 3.93 2.83 -9.33
CA ALA A 138 3.95 1.41 -9.03
C ALA A 138 2.62 0.93 -8.44
N ASP A 139 1.98 1.75 -7.61
CA ASP A 139 0.65 1.50 -7.05
C ASP A 139 -0.42 1.41 -8.16
N LEU A 140 -0.46 2.42 -9.05
CA LEU A 140 -1.36 2.40 -10.21
C LEU A 140 -1.13 1.17 -11.11
N LEU A 141 0.11 0.89 -11.49
CA LEU A 141 0.41 -0.27 -12.35
C LEU A 141 0.12 -1.60 -11.67
N GLY A 142 0.34 -1.70 -10.36
CA GLY A 142 0.01 -2.89 -9.58
C GLY A 142 -1.49 -3.17 -9.59
N GLU A 143 -2.30 -2.12 -9.50
CA GLU A 143 -3.75 -2.22 -9.60
C GLU A 143 -4.23 -2.56 -11.02
N LEU A 144 -3.68 -1.93 -12.05
CA LEU A 144 -4.06 -2.20 -13.44
C LEU A 144 -3.76 -3.64 -13.89
N ARG A 145 -2.81 -4.32 -13.25
CA ARG A 145 -2.54 -5.76 -13.46
C ARG A 145 -3.58 -6.68 -12.83
N ARG A 146 -4.48 -6.17 -12.00
CA ARG A 146 -5.49 -6.92 -11.23
C ARG A 146 -6.90 -6.43 -11.60
N PRO A 147 -7.47 -6.90 -12.72
CA PRO A 147 -8.67 -6.30 -13.31
C PRO A 147 -9.94 -6.44 -12.44
N HIS A 148 -10.01 -7.45 -11.57
CA HIS A 148 -11.17 -7.71 -10.70
C HIS A 148 -11.54 -6.52 -9.81
N LYS A 149 -10.54 -5.77 -9.31
CA LYS A 149 -10.79 -4.59 -8.48
C LYS A 149 -11.47 -3.47 -9.28
N GLY A 150 -10.98 -3.22 -10.49
CA GLY A 150 -11.60 -2.24 -11.40
C GLY A 150 -12.98 -2.67 -11.90
N GLN A 151 -13.22 -3.97 -12.07
CA GLN A 151 -14.55 -4.50 -12.41
C GLN A 151 -15.57 -4.26 -11.28
N ALA A 152 -15.17 -4.46 -10.02
CA ALA A 152 -16.03 -4.16 -8.87
C ALA A 152 -16.45 -2.69 -8.85
N TYR A 153 -15.52 -1.77 -9.10
CA TYR A 153 -15.82 -0.34 -9.16
C TYR A 153 -16.73 0.04 -10.34
N ARG A 154 -16.54 -0.57 -11.52
CA ARG A 154 -17.43 -0.36 -12.67
C ARG A 154 -18.83 -0.92 -12.47
N GLN A 155 -18.99 -1.95 -11.64
CA GLN A 155 -20.31 -2.48 -11.35
C GLN A 155 -21.11 -1.57 -10.39
N MET A 156 -20.42 -0.89 -9.46
CA MET A 156 -21.08 -0.03 -8.46
C MET A 156 -21.28 1.43 -8.91
N ALA A 157 -20.60 1.88 -9.97
CA ALA A 157 -20.56 3.28 -10.37
C ALA A 157 -20.55 3.46 -11.89
N GLY A 158 -21.17 4.55 -12.35
CA GLY A 158 -21.17 4.93 -13.77
C GLY A 158 -19.80 5.42 -14.26
N GLU A 159 -18.97 5.91 -13.34
CA GLU A 159 -17.60 6.33 -13.61
C GLU A 159 -16.64 5.86 -12.51
N CYS A 160 -15.41 5.55 -12.92
CA CYS A 160 -14.31 5.20 -12.02
C CYS A 160 -13.06 5.95 -12.47
N TRP A 161 -12.56 6.84 -11.60
CA TRP A 161 -11.39 7.68 -11.86
C TRP A 161 -10.19 7.20 -11.04
N TYR A 162 -9.02 7.11 -11.67
CA TYR A 162 -7.75 7.00 -10.96
C TYR A 162 -7.18 8.39 -10.74
N VAL A 163 -6.98 8.78 -9.47
CA VAL A 163 -6.49 10.11 -9.10
C VAL A 163 -5.02 10.02 -8.68
N PRO A 164 -4.06 10.38 -9.55
CA PRO A 164 -2.65 10.35 -9.21
C PRO A 164 -2.27 11.52 -8.30
N ALA A 165 -1.38 11.28 -7.34
CA ALA A 165 -0.71 12.38 -6.65
C ALA A 165 0.13 13.20 -7.65
N GLN A 166 0.14 14.53 -7.49
CA GLN A 166 1.06 15.39 -8.24
C GLN A 166 2.50 14.93 -7.97
N ARG A 167 3.29 14.78 -9.03
CA ARG A 167 4.74 14.70 -8.88
C ARG A 167 5.23 16.03 -8.29
N ALA A 168 6.04 15.96 -7.24
CA ALA A 168 6.85 17.11 -6.85
C ALA A 168 7.61 17.59 -8.09
N ARG A 169 7.51 18.89 -8.42
CA ARG A 169 8.34 19.48 -9.47
C ARG A 169 9.81 19.39 -9.01
N PRO A 170 10.74 19.05 -9.91
CA PRO A 170 12.17 19.02 -9.59
C PRO A 170 12.68 20.40 -9.16
#